data_AF-A0AA38IHL2-F1
#
_entry.id   AF-A0AA38IHL2-F1
#
_cell.length_a   1.000
_cell.length_b   1.000
_cell.length_c   1.000
_cell.angle_alpha   90.00
_cell.angle_beta   90.00
_cell.angle_gamma   90.00
#
_symmetry.space_group_name_H-M   'P 1'
#
loop_
_entity.id
_entity.type
_entity.pdbx_description
1 polymer ?
#
loop_
_entity_poly.entity_id
_entity_poly.type
_entity_poly.pdbx_seq_one_letter_code
_entity_poly.pdbx_strand_id
1 'polypeptide(L)'
;MLDLLWNFFKMVDKTFDILNSVNIWGKVLKGPITLRNKRTIKENLKVATDYFYNLYMPDKVTLVVNSRRKVPIIGFLLDRHSMISIAEELVWSEEPPLEFLLGRNFSQDHIDTFFSR
;
A
#
# COMPACT_ATOMS: atom_id res chain seq x y z
N MET A 1 -13.75 -19.98 -7.38
CA MET A 1 -13.15 -19.87 -6.02
C MET A 1 -11.66 -19.55 -6.12
N LEU A 2 -10.90 -20.28 -6.96
CA LEU A 2 -9.48 -20.00 -7.23
C LEU A 2 -9.23 -18.57 -7.75
N ASP A 3 -10.07 -18.05 -8.65
CA ASP A 3 -9.89 -16.69 -9.20
C ASP A 3 -10.07 -15.58 -8.16
N LEU A 4 -10.98 -15.76 -7.20
CA LEU A 4 -11.22 -14.82 -6.11
C LEU A 4 -10.00 -14.74 -5.18
N LEU A 5 -9.43 -15.90 -4.84
CA LEU A 5 -8.24 -15.99 -4.01
C LEU A 5 -7.01 -15.41 -4.72
N TRP A 6 -6.85 -15.71 -6.01
CA TRP A 6 -5.78 -15.17 -6.83
C TRP A 6 -5.84 -13.63 -6.91
N ASN A 7 -7.03 -13.08 -7.14
CA ASN A 7 -7.23 -11.64 -7.16
C ASN A 7 -6.91 -11.00 -5.80
N PHE A 8 -7.28 -11.67 -4.70
CA PHE A 8 -6.93 -11.21 -3.35
C PHE A 8 -5.41 -11.13 -3.16
N PHE A 9 -4.69 -12.22 -3.44
CA PHE A 9 -3.23 -12.25 -3.31
C PHE A 9 -2.56 -11.21 -4.19
N LYS A 10 -3.02 -11.05 -5.44
CA LYS A 10 -2.49 -10.04 -6.35
C LYS A 10 -2.67 -8.61 -5.83
N MET A 11 -3.81 -8.30 -5.19
CA MET A 11 -4.05 -6.97 -4.65
C MET A 11 -3.21 -6.72 -3.40
N VAL A 12 -3.08 -7.71 -2.52
CA VAL A 12 -2.20 -7.62 -1.34
C VAL A 12 -0.75 -7.45 -1.76
N ASP A 13 -0.25 -8.30 -2.67
CA ASP A 13 1.14 -8.28 -3.16
C ASP A 13 1.51 -6.93 -3.78
N LYS A 14 0.68 -6.42 -4.70
CA LYS A 14 0.90 -5.10 -5.30
C LYS A 14 0.89 -3.95 -4.29
N THR A 15 -0.01 -4.01 -3.31
CA THR A 15 -0.11 -2.98 -2.27
C THR A 15 1.14 -3.03 -1.39
N PHE A 16 1.55 -4.22 -0.98
CA PHE A 16 2.72 -4.43 -0.16
C PHE A 16 4.01 -4.04 -0.86
N ASP A 17 4.16 -4.36 -2.15
CA ASP A 17 5.33 -3.96 -2.95
C ASP A 17 5.57 -2.45 -2.92
N ILE A 18 4.50 -1.66 -3.02
CA ILE A 18 4.55 -0.19 -2.95
C ILE A 18 4.88 0.27 -1.53
N LEU A 19 4.14 -0.26 -0.54
CA LEU A 19 4.25 0.17 0.85
C LEU A 19 5.51 -0.33 1.56
N ASN A 20 6.24 -1.30 0.99
CA ASN A 20 7.45 -1.87 1.56
C ASN A 20 8.64 -1.86 0.59
N SER A 21 8.72 -0.84 -0.29
CA SER A 21 9.90 -0.67 -1.14
C SER A 21 11.14 -0.39 -0.29
N VAL A 22 12.23 -1.11 -0.60
CA VAL A 22 13.42 -1.21 0.29
C VAL A 22 14.62 -0.42 -0.22
N ASN A 23 14.80 -0.37 -1.53
CA ASN A 23 16.00 0.22 -2.12
C ASN A 23 15.68 0.99 -3.40
N ILE A 24 16.54 1.94 -3.71
CA ILE A 24 16.42 2.84 -4.86
C ILE A 24 16.53 2.12 -6.22
N TRP A 25 17.10 0.92 -6.24
CA TRP A 25 17.26 0.08 -7.43
C TRP A 25 16.07 -0.87 -7.66
N GLY A 26 15.06 -0.81 -6.79
CA GLY A 26 13.85 -1.59 -6.90
C GLY A 26 13.14 -1.30 -8.21
N LYS A 27 12.61 -2.34 -8.85
CA LYS A 27 11.95 -2.22 -10.15
C LYS A 27 10.44 -2.09 -9.96
N VAL A 28 9.81 -1.29 -10.83
CA VAL A 28 8.35 -1.16 -10.92
C VAL A 28 7.74 -0.77 -9.57
N LEU A 29 6.86 -1.59 -8.98
CA LEU A 29 6.16 -1.29 -7.73
C LEU A 29 7.05 -1.47 -6.49
N LYS A 30 8.10 -2.28 -6.59
CA LYS A 30 9.09 -2.49 -5.52
C LYS A 30 10.14 -1.38 -5.45
N GLY A 31 10.09 -0.43 -6.39
CA GLY A 31 10.98 0.72 -6.47
C GLY A 31 10.54 1.88 -5.57
N PRO A 32 11.38 2.91 -5.46
CA PRO A 32 11.04 4.10 -4.68
C PRO A 32 9.84 4.84 -5.30
N ILE A 33 9.03 5.47 -4.46
CA ILE A 33 8.01 6.43 -4.90
C ILE A 33 8.73 7.71 -5.33
N THR A 34 8.51 8.14 -6.57
CA THR A 34 9.16 9.30 -7.20
C THR A 34 8.14 10.13 -7.95
N LEU A 35 8.50 11.35 -8.38
CA LEU A 35 7.64 12.14 -9.26
C LEU A 35 7.31 11.40 -10.58
N ARG A 36 8.27 10.63 -11.12
CA ARG A 36 8.13 9.91 -12.40
C ARG A 36 7.06 8.82 -12.36
N ASN A 37 6.89 8.15 -11.22
CA ASN A 37 5.92 7.06 -11.07
C ASN A 37 4.64 7.46 -10.32
N LYS A 38 4.45 8.75 -10.01
CA LYS A 38 3.27 9.32 -9.33
C LYS A 38 1.96 8.71 -9.82
N ARG A 39 1.75 8.75 -11.15
CA ARG A 39 0.53 8.24 -11.78
C ARG A 39 0.35 6.73 -11.54
N THR A 40 1.38 5.94 -11.80
CA THR A 40 1.35 4.48 -11.64
C THR A 40 1.08 4.07 -10.19
N ILE A 41 1.70 4.74 -9.22
CA ILE A 41 1.46 4.49 -7.79
C ILE A 41 0.03 4.84 -7.41
N LYS A 42 -0.46 6.03 -7.76
CA LYS A 42 -1.85 6.45 -7.48
C LYS A 42 -2.87 5.49 -8.09
N GLU A 43 -2.67 5.07 -9.34
CA GLU A 43 -3.56 4.13 -10.03
C GLU A 43 -3.58 2.75 -9.34
N ASN A 44 -2.42 2.15 -9.04
CA ASN A 44 -2.37 0.83 -8.39
C ASN A 44 -2.97 0.87 -6.97
N LEU A 45 -2.64 1.90 -6.18
CA LEU A 45 -3.21 2.06 -4.84
C LEU A 45 -4.71 2.34 -4.87
N LYS A 46 -5.23 3.07 -5.88
CA LYS A 46 -6.68 3.25 -6.08
C LYS A 46 -7.36 1.92 -6.42
N VAL A 47 -6.81 1.13 -7.35
CA VAL A 47 -7.37 -0.20 -7.70
C VAL A 47 -7.41 -1.11 -6.48
N ALA A 48 -6.36 -1.14 -5.67
CA ALA A 48 -6.33 -1.91 -4.43
C ALA A 48 -7.37 -1.40 -3.41
N THR A 49 -7.49 -0.08 -3.25
CA THR A 49 -8.49 0.58 -2.39
C THR A 49 -9.90 0.15 -2.78
N ASP A 50 -10.25 0.29 -4.06
CA ASP A 50 -11.57 -0.06 -4.59
C ASP A 50 -11.85 -1.56 -4.37
N TYR A 51 -10.85 -2.43 -4.55
CA TYR A 51 -10.98 -3.86 -4.27
C TYR A 51 -11.23 -4.16 -2.78
N PHE A 52 -10.42 -3.57 -1.89
CA PHE A 52 -10.49 -3.80 -0.45
C PHE A 52 -11.80 -3.30 0.17
N TYR A 53 -12.32 -2.16 -0.29
CA TYR A 53 -13.63 -1.65 0.13
C TYR A 53 -14.79 -2.58 -0.26
N ASN A 54 -14.67 -3.25 -1.41
CA ASN A 54 -15.71 -4.11 -1.96
C ASN A 54 -15.49 -5.60 -1.66
N LEU A 55 -14.58 -5.93 -0.73
CA LEU A 55 -14.32 -7.32 -0.34
C LEU A 55 -15.49 -7.85 0.51
N TYR A 56 -16.05 -9.00 0.13
CA TYR A 56 -17.15 -9.65 0.85
C TYR A 56 -16.65 -10.74 1.81
N MET A 57 -17.40 -10.93 2.89
CA MET A 57 -17.34 -12.11 3.75
C MET A 57 -17.81 -13.36 2.98
N PRO A 58 -17.54 -14.58 3.50
CA PRO A 58 -17.99 -15.82 2.84
C PRO A 58 -19.50 -15.92 2.61
N ASP A 59 -20.31 -15.17 3.38
CA ASP A 59 -21.76 -15.06 3.21
C ASP A 59 -22.17 -14.31 1.92
N LYS A 60 -21.23 -13.62 1.25
CA LYS A 60 -21.43 -12.80 0.04
C LYS A 60 -22.43 -11.65 0.18
N VAL A 61 -22.77 -11.28 1.41
CA VAL A 61 -23.72 -10.21 1.72
C VAL A 61 -23.02 -9.13 2.53
N THR A 62 -22.21 -9.54 3.50
CA THR A 62 -21.54 -8.62 4.41
C THR A 62 -20.20 -8.20 3.81
N LEU A 63 -19.97 -6.90 3.65
CA LEU A 63 -18.64 -6.38 3.32
C LEU A 63 -17.67 -6.58 4.48
N VAL A 64 -16.42 -6.94 4.20
CA VAL A 64 -15.38 -7.15 5.22
C VAL A 64 -15.19 -5.88 6.06
N VAL A 65 -15.24 -4.70 5.44
CA VAL A 65 -15.13 -3.40 6.13
C VAL A 65 -16.24 -3.15 7.17
N ASN A 66 -17.40 -3.80 7.01
CA ASN A 66 -18.53 -3.71 7.94
C ASN A 66 -18.57 -4.88 8.94
N SER A 67 -17.61 -5.82 8.86
CA SER A 67 -17.57 -7.01 9.68
C SER A 67 -16.63 -6.85 10.90
N ARG A 68 -16.61 -7.85 11.79
CA ARG A 68 -15.61 -7.95 12.87
C ARG A 68 -14.18 -8.19 12.36
N ARG A 69 -14.00 -8.58 11.10
CA ARG A 69 -12.69 -8.83 10.45
C ARG A 69 -12.15 -7.62 9.68
N LYS A 70 -12.73 -6.43 9.89
CA LYS A 70 -12.41 -5.21 9.14
C LYS A 70 -10.99 -4.66 9.39
N VAL A 71 -10.41 -4.92 10.55
CA VAL A 71 -9.16 -4.29 11.01
C VAL A 71 -8.02 -4.32 9.97
N PRO A 72 -7.59 -5.48 9.44
CA PRO A 72 -6.51 -5.51 8.44
C PRO A 72 -6.86 -4.73 7.16
N ILE A 73 -8.13 -4.75 6.74
CA ILE A 73 -8.59 -4.03 5.55
C ILE A 73 -8.55 -2.52 5.80
N ILE A 74 -9.02 -2.06 6.97
CA ILE A 74 -8.93 -0.66 7.36
C ILE A 74 -7.47 -0.20 7.43
N GLY A 75 -6.56 -1.06 7.92
CA GLY A 75 -5.12 -0.80 7.92
C GLY A 75 -4.61 -0.48 6.51
N PHE A 76 -4.82 -1.36 5.53
CA PHE A 76 -4.41 -1.11 4.15
C PHE A 76 -4.99 0.18 3.56
N LEU A 77 -6.26 0.47 3.86
CA LEU A 77 -6.92 1.69 3.38
C LEU A 77 -6.29 2.95 3.99
N LEU A 78 -5.97 2.91 5.29
CA LEU A 78 -5.33 4.00 6.01
C LEU A 78 -3.87 4.20 5.57
N ASP A 79 -3.11 3.11 5.41
CA ASP A 79 -1.72 3.15 4.95
C ASP A 79 -1.64 3.74 3.54
N ARG A 80 -2.56 3.33 2.65
CA ARG A 80 -2.70 3.93 1.33
C ARG A 80 -2.99 5.42 1.39
N HIS A 81 -3.92 5.85 2.24
CA HIS A 81 -4.26 7.26 2.38
C HIS A 81 -3.03 8.05 2.85
N SER A 82 -2.40 7.60 3.93
CA SER A 82 -1.24 8.23 4.54
C SER A 82 -0.06 8.31 3.58
N MET A 83 0.27 7.20 2.88
CA MET A 83 1.38 7.17 1.93
C MET A 83 1.17 8.15 0.76
N ILE A 84 -0.06 8.26 0.23
CA ILE A 84 -0.37 9.24 -0.82
C ILE A 84 -0.21 10.66 -0.29
N SER A 85 -0.74 10.98 0.89
CA SER A 85 -0.62 12.32 1.47
C SER A 85 0.85 12.69 1.73
N ILE A 86 1.64 11.78 2.28
CA ILE A 86 3.08 11.99 2.52
C ILE A 86 3.81 12.20 1.19
N ALA A 87 3.52 11.40 0.17
CA ALA A 87 4.13 11.56 -1.15
C ALA A 87 3.72 12.87 -1.84
N GLU A 88 2.47 13.32 -1.65
CA GLU A 88 1.98 14.62 -2.14
C GLU A 88 2.77 15.80 -1.59
N GLU A 89 3.09 15.76 -0.29
CA GLU A 89 3.83 16.83 0.38
C GLU A 89 5.34 16.75 0.08
N LEU A 90 5.92 15.56 0.20
CA LEU A 90 7.38 15.42 0.24
C LEU A 90 8.05 15.16 -1.12
N VAL A 91 7.34 14.60 -2.11
CA VAL A 91 7.94 14.15 -3.39
C VAL A 91 7.22 14.71 -4.61
N TRP A 92 5.91 14.95 -4.51
CA TRP A 92 5.06 15.28 -5.64
C TRP A 92 4.53 16.72 -5.64
N SER A 93 4.99 17.55 -4.70
CA SER A 93 4.76 18.99 -4.64
C SER A 93 5.58 19.72 -5.71
N GLU A 94 5.32 21.01 -5.91
CA GLU A 94 6.04 21.83 -6.91
C GLU A 94 7.52 22.03 -6.54
N GLU A 95 7.80 22.20 -5.24
CA GLU A 95 9.14 22.29 -4.67
C GLU A 95 9.35 21.15 -3.65
N PRO A 96 9.57 19.90 -4.11
CA PRO A 96 9.60 18.75 -3.22
C PRO A 96 10.88 18.74 -2.37
N PRO A 97 10.78 18.56 -1.04
CA PRO A 97 11.96 18.45 -0.19
C PRO A 97 12.71 17.12 -0.38
N LEU A 98 12.09 16.10 -0.98
CA LEU A 98 12.69 14.79 -1.23
C LEU A 98 12.57 14.39 -2.71
N GLU A 99 13.62 13.77 -3.24
CA GLU A 99 13.58 13.19 -4.60
C GLU A 99 12.72 11.91 -4.67
N PHE A 100 12.64 11.17 -3.55
CA PHE A 100 11.94 9.90 -3.47
C PHE A 100 11.58 9.48 -2.05
N LEU A 101 10.69 8.48 -1.95
CA LEU A 101 10.36 7.77 -0.71
C LEU A 101 10.52 6.27 -0.86
N LEU A 102 10.96 5.62 0.21
CA LEU A 102 10.98 4.16 0.35
C LEU A 102 9.92 3.76 1.37
N GLY A 103 8.99 2.90 0.96
CA GLY A 103 7.86 2.48 1.80
C GLY A 103 8.32 1.84 3.11
N ARG A 104 9.42 1.08 3.06
CA ARG A 104 9.97 0.40 4.25
C ARG A 104 10.31 1.36 5.39
N ASN A 105 10.70 2.60 5.10
CA ASN A 105 11.07 3.58 6.14
C ASN A 105 9.90 3.96 7.05
N PHE A 106 8.67 3.67 6.65
CA PHE A 106 7.46 3.91 7.43
C PHE A 106 7.02 2.67 8.23
N SER A 107 7.70 1.53 8.06
CA SER A 107 7.42 0.32 8.84
C SER A 107 8.12 0.35 10.20
N GLN A 108 7.51 -0.30 11.19
CA GLN A 108 8.12 -0.59 12.48
C GLN A 108 9.24 -1.64 12.41
N ASP A 109 9.50 -2.25 11.25
CA ASP A 109 10.54 -3.27 11.03
C ASP A 109 11.92 -2.85 11.58
N HIS A 110 12.25 -1.55 11.50
CA HIS A 110 13.51 -1.02 12.04
C HIS A 110 13.59 -1.14 13.57
N ILE A 111 12.48 -0.90 14.25
CA ILE A 111 12.35 -1.01 15.71
C ILE A 111 12.37 -2.50 16.10
N ASP A 112 11.62 -3.34 15.38
CA ASP A 112 11.58 -4.79 15.63
C ASP A 112 12.96 -5.44 15.40
N THR A 113 13.70 -5.00 14.38
CA THR A 113 15.09 -5.43 14.13
C THR A 113 16.05 -4.96 15.22
N PHE A 114 15.81 -3.78 15.81
CA PHE A 114 16.62 -3.27 16.91
C PHE A 114 16.43 -4.09 18.19
N PHE A 115 15.19 -4.45 18.53
CA PHE A 115 14.87 -5.22 19.75
C PHE A 115 15.04 -6.74 19.63
N SER A 116 15.22 -7.27 18.41
CA SER A 116 15.49 -8.70 18.20
C SER A 116 16.97 -9.08 18.32
N ARG A 117 17.86 -8.08 18.44
CA ARG A 117 19.28 -8.26 18.72
C ARG A 117 19.54 -8.22 20.22
#